data_AF-A0A917NE97-F1
#
_entry.id   AF-A0A917NE97-F1
#
_cell.length_a   1.000
_cell.length_b   1.000
_cell.length_c   1.000
_cell.angle_alpha   90.00
_cell.angle_beta   90.00
_cell.angle_gamma   90.00
#
_symmetry.space_group_name_H-M   'P 1'
#
loop_
_entity.id
_entity.type
_entity.pdbx_description
1 polymer ?
#
loop_
_entity_poly.entity_id
_entity_poly.type
_entity_poly.pdbx_seq_one_letter_code
_entity_poly.pdbx_strand_id
1 'polypeptide(L)'
;MATAGTDRTDMADDTSVVTRCGRTIKVRCMHLVSPDHPITRVTLDVSQVRGGVPGTWAALTPDEARRLARLLLDQVGLAEQGRRP
;
A
#
# COMPACT_ATOMS: atom_id res chain seq x y z
N MET A 1 9.93 24.00 26.22
CA MET A 1 10.49 22.64 26.30
C MET A 1 9.52 21.71 25.58
N ALA A 2 9.91 21.17 24.43
CA ALA A 2 9.07 20.32 23.58
C ALA A 2 9.34 18.85 23.93
N THR A 3 8.33 18.15 24.45
CA THR A 3 8.40 16.72 24.72
C THR A 3 7.80 15.93 23.56
N ALA A 4 8.66 15.07 22.98
CA ALA A 4 8.38 13.81 22.30
C ALA A 4 7.34 13.82 21.16
N GLY A 5 7.83 14.01 19.93
CA GLY A 5 7.21 13.40 18.75
C GLY A 5 7.53 11.92 18.76
N THR A 6 6.61 11.09 19.21
CA THR A 6 6.77 9.64 19.21
C THR A 6 6.72 9.12 17.77
N ASP A 7 7.86 8.56 17.38
CA ASP A 7 8.12 7.56 16.37
C ASP A 7 6.86 6.76 15.93
N ARG A 8 6.46 6.94 14.67
CA ARG A 8 5.38 6.19 13.99
C ARG A 8 5.93 5.48 12.75
N THR A 9 7.17 4.99 12.79
CA THR A 9 7.79 4.38 11.62
C THR A 9 7.63 2.86 11.55
N ASP A 10 7.03 2.21 12.56
CA ASP A 10 6.92 0.74 12.61
C ASP A 10 5.67 0.15 11.92
N MET A 11 4.70 0.99 11.52
CA MET A 11 3.48 0.52 10.83
C MET A 11 3.63 0.49 9.29
N ALA A 12 4.77 0.94 8.76
CA ALA A 12 5.01 1.04 7.33
C ALA A 12 5.53 -0.27 6.72
N ASP A 13 6.14 -1.16 7.51
CA ASP A 13 6.76 -2.38 6.99
C ASP A 13 5.71 -3.45 6.64
N ASP A 14 4.62 -3.52 7.42
CA ASP A 14 3.53 -4.49 7.23
C ASP A 14 2.60 -4.18 6.04
N THR A 15 2.82 -3.05 5.34
CA THR A 15 2.02 -2.65 4.18
C THR A 15 2.77 -2.81 2.85
N SER A 16 3.91 -3.52 2.87
CA SER A 16 4.74 -3.66 1.68
C SER A 16 5.14 -5.10 1.36
N VAL A 17 5.28 -5.39 0.07
CA VAL A 17 5.85 -6.65 -0.44
C VAL A 17 7.07 -6.31 -1.28
N VAL A 18 8.23 -6.86 -0.89
CA VAL A 18 9.41 -6.89 -1.74
C VAL A 18 9.33 -8.12 -2.63
N THR A 19 9.34 -7.92 -3.94
CA THR A 19 9.34 -9.02 -4.91
C THR A 19 10.76 -9.49 -5.16
N ARG A 20 10.92 -10.75 -5.55
CA ARG A 20 12.20 -11.32 -5.97
C ARG A 20 12.88 -10.57 -7.12
N CYS A 21 12.12 -9.82 -7.90
CA CYS A 21 12.65 -8.95 -8.95
C CYS A 21 13.18 -7.60 -8.39
N GLY A 22 13.25 -7.43 -7.07
CA GLY A 22 13.73 -6.23 -6.41
C GLY A 22 12.73 -5.07 -6.37
N ARG A 23 11.46 -5.30 -6.72
CA ARG A 23 10.42 -4.26 -6.60
C ARG A 23 9.89 -4.22 -5.19
N THR A 24 9.68 -3.03 -4.67
CA THR A 24 8.85 -2.82 -3.49
C THR A 24 7.46 -2.39 -3.96
N ILE A 25 6.45 -3.13 -3.54
CA ILE A 25 5.04 -2.76 -3.75
C ILE A 25 4.48 -2.36 -2.39
N LYS A 26 4.09 -1.09 -2.23
CA LYS A 26 3.43 -0.60 -1.01
C LYS A 26 1.94 -0.45 -1.28
N VAL A 27 1.11 -0.95 -0.38
CA VAL A 27 -0.35 -0.83 -0.44
C VAL A 27 -0.79 0.19 0.59
N ARG A 28 -1.61 1.17 0.19
CA ARG A 28 -2.09 2.22 1.10
C ARG A 28 -3.55 2.54 0.87
N CYS A 29 -4.27 2.88 1.93
CA CYS A 29 -5.54 3.60 1.80
C CYS A 29 -5.28 5.08 1.53
N MET A 30 -5.95 5.63 0.52
CA MET A 30 -6.00 7.04 0.21
C MET A 30 -7.43 7.54 0.37
N HIS A 31 -7.60 8.64 1.09
CA HIS A 31 -8.89 9.31 1.25
C HIS A 31 -8.79 10.66 0.56
N LEU A 32 -9.58 10.85 -0.50
CA LEU A 32 -9.76 12.15 -1.13
C LEU A 32 -11.00 12.78 -0.51
N VAL A 33 -10.79 13.86 0.23
CA VAL A 33 -11.87 14.71 0.71
C VAL A 33 -12.34 15.53 -0.50
N SER A 34 -13.44 15.09 -1.13
CA SER A 34 -14.18 15.91 -2.09
C SER A 34 -15.44 16.43 -1.43
N PRO A 35 -15.82 17.69 -1.66
CA PRO A 35 -16.89 18.38 -0.92
C PRO A 35 -18.25 17.68 -1.04
N ASP A 36 -18.50 17.00 -2.15
CA ASP A 36 -19.77 16.30 -2.36
C ASP A 36 -19.71 14.81 -2.00
N HIS A 37 -18.56 14.14 -2.15
CA HIS A 37 -18.42 12.69 -1.94
C HIS A 37 -17.00 12.32 -1.53
N PRO A 38 -16.74 11.94 -0.26
CA PRO A 38 -15.42 11.42 0.12
C PRO A 38 -15.11 10.15 -0.68
N ILE A 39 -14.00 10.16 -1.42
CA ILE A 39 -13.57 9.02 -2.22
C ILE A 39 -12.49 8.28 -1.45
N THR A 40 -12.77 7.03 -1.08
CA THR A 40 -11.79 6.13 -0.49
C THR A 40 -11.26 5.17 -1.56
N ARG A 41 -9.93 5.09 -1.72
CA ARG A 41 -9.26 4.17 -2.66
C ARG A 41 -8.13 3.42 -1.99
N VAL A 42 -7.91 2.17 -2.40
CA VAL A 42 -6.66 1.46 -2.12
C VAL A 42 -5.69 1.73 -3.28
N THR A 43 -4.49 2.20 -2.97
CA THR A 43 -3.45 2.54 -3.94
C THR A 43 -2.26 1.61 -3.82
N LEU A 44 -1.60 1.36 -4.95
CA LEU A 44 -0.36 0.60 -5.01
C LEU A 44 0.76 1.53 -5.49
N ASP A 45 1.80 1.67 -4.68
CA ASP A 45 3.05 2.32 -5.07
C ASP A 45 4.07 1.23 -5.42
N VAL A 46 4.40 1.13 -6.71
CA VAL A 46 5.29 0.10 -7.25
C VAL A 46 6.61 0.76 -7.62
N SER A 47 7.68 0.41 -6.91
CA SER A 47 9.00 0.98 -7.18
C SER A 47 9.51 0.61 -8.58
N GLN A 48 10.18 1.54 -9.25
CA GLN A 48 10.85 1.27 -10.52
C GLN A 48 12.02 0.31 -10.33
N VAL A 49 12.20 -0.64 -11.25
CA VAL A 49 13.40 -1.49 -11.33
C VAL A 49 14.38 -0.88 -12.33
N ARG A 50 15.66 -0.78 -11.94
CA ARG A 50 16.74 -0.58 -12.91
C ARG A 50 16.90 -1.86 -13.73
N GLY A 51 16.40 -1.87 -14.97
CA GLY A 51 16.60 -2.98 -15.92
C GLY A 51 15.46 -4.01 -16.04
N GLY A 52 14.23 -3.66 -15.66
CA GLY A 52 13.06 -4.53 -15.88
C GLY A 52 12.63 -4.62 -17.35
N VAL A 53 11.87 -5.69 -17.69
CA VAL A 53 11.25 -5.83 -19.01
C VAL A 53 10.27 -4.67 -19.26
N PRO A 54 10.38 -3.94 -20.39
CA PRO A 54 9.43 -2.90 -20.75
C PRO A 54 7.99 -3.46 -20.79
N GLY A 55 7.04 -2.75 -20.17
CA GLY A 55 5.62 -3.12 -20.19
C GLY A 55 5.15 -4.04 -19.05
N THR A 56 6.04 -4.65 -18.27
CA THR A 56 5.66 -5.39 -17.05
C THR A 56 5.86 -4.54 -15.80
N TRP A 57 4.75 -4.10 -15.19
CA TRP A 57 4.77 -3.23 -14.01
C TRP A 57 5.35 -3.96 -12.77
N ALA A 58 5.00 -5.23 -12.57
CA ALA A 58 5.62 -6.13 -11.60
C ALA A 58 5.45 -7.60 -12.00
N ALA A 59 6.42 -8.43 -11.64
CA ALA A 59 6.31 -9.89 -11.66
C ALA A 59 6.34 -10.41 -10.22
N LEU A 60 5.44 -11.35 -9.92
CA LEU A 60 5.22 -11.89 -8.59
C LEU A 60 5.29 -13.42 -8.66
N THR A 61 5.96 -14.02 -7.68
CA THR A 61 5.78 -15.44 -7.38
C THR A 61 4.38 -15.67 -6.79
N PRO A 62 3.87 -16.92 -6.81
CA PRO A 62 2.58 -17.23 -6.19
C PRO A 62 2.48 -16.80 -4.72
N ASP A 63 3.56 -16.93 -3.94
CA ASP A 63 3.57 -16.54 -2.53
C ASP A 63 3.59 -15.03 -2.33
N GLU A 64 4.31 -14.30 -3.19
CA GLU A 64 4.27 -12.83 -3.20
C GLU A 64 2.88 -12.31 -3.61
N ALA A 65 2.24 -12.96 -4.59
CA ALA A 65 0.88 -12.61 -4.99
C ALA A 65 -0.14 -12.84 -3.85
N ARG A 66 -0.01 -13.96 -3.11
CA ARG A 66 -0.84 -14.23 -1.93
C ARG A 66 -0.61 -13.21 -0.81
N ARG A 67 0.64 -12.82 -0.56
CA ARG A 67 0.95 -11.75 0.41
C ARG A 67 0.33 -10.43 -0.01
N LEU A 68 0.53 -10.02 -1.27
CA LEU A 68 -0.05 -8.78 -1.79
C LEU A 68 -1.59 -8.78 -1.69
N ALA A 69 -2.24 -9.91 -1.99
CA ALA A 69 -3.69 -10.05 -1.87
C ALA A 69 -4.20 -9.85 -0.43
N ARG A 70 -3.49 -10.37 0.58
CA ARG A 70 -3.85 -10.15 1.99
C ARG A 70 -3.77 -8.67 2.36
N LEU A 71 -2.68 -8.00 1.98
CA LEU A 71 -2.52 -6.57 2.23
C LEU A 71 -3.63 -5.74 1.56
N LEU A 72 -4.03 -6.10 0.33
CA LEU A 72 -5.14 -5.43 -0.35
C LEU A 72 -6.45 -5.61 0.42
N LEU A 73 -6.75 -6.81 0.90
CA LEU A 73 -7.97 -7.08 1.68
C LEU A 73 -7.97 -6.34 3.02
N ASP A 74 -6.84 -6.27 3.71
CA ASP A 74 -6.72 -5.54 4.98
C ASP A 74 -6.95 -4.03 4.77
N GLN A 75 -6.36 -3.46 3.72
CA GLN A 75 -6.58 -2.05 3.36
C GLN A 75 -8.02 -1.79 2.88
N VAL A 76 -8.67 -2.74 2.19
CA VAL A 76 -10.11 -2.64 1.88
C VAL A 76 -10.93 -2.57 3.16
N GLY A 77 -10.65 -3.42 4.15
CA GLY A 77 -11.34 -3.40 5.43
C GLY A 77 -11.22 -2.04 6.14
N LEU A 78 -10.02 -1.45 6.16
CA LEU A 78 -9.80 -0.10 6.73
C LEU A 78 -10.55 0.98 5.95
N ALA A 79 -10.53 0.90 4.61
CA ALA A 79 -11.22 1.80 3.72
C ALA A 79 -12.75 1.78 3.92
N GLU A 80 -13.32 0.60 4.15
CA GLU A 80 -14.76 0.43 4.40
C GLU A 80 -15.17 0.89 5.79
N GLN A 81 -14.33 0.69 6.81
CA GLN A 81 -14.59 1.16 8.18
C GLN A 81 -14.61 2.70 8.27
N GLY A 82 -13.69 3.39 7.59
CA GLY A 82 -13.67 4.86 7.53
C GLY A 82 -14.86 5.47 6.77
N ARG A 83 -15.65 4.65 6.07
CA ARG A 83 -16.85 5.06 5.30
C ARG A 83 -18.15 4.87 6.09
N ARG A 84 -18.10 4.34 7.31
CA ARG A 84 -19.29 4.15 8.14
C ARG A 84 -19.77 5.50 8.68
N PRO A 85 -21.03 5.91 8.43
CA PRO A 85 -21.60 7.16 8.92
C PRO A 85 -21.77 7.18 10.45
#